data_AF-A0A5E4K534-F1
#
_entry.id   AF-A0A5E4K534-F1
#
_cell.length_a   1.000
_cell.length_b   1.000
_cell.length_c   1.000
_cell.angle_alpha   90.00
_cell.angle_beta   90.00
_cell.angle_gamma   90.00
#
_symmetry.space_group_name_H-M   'P 1'
#
loop_
_entity.id
_entity.type
_entity.pdbx_description
1 polymer ?
#
loop_
_entity_poly.entity_id
_entity_poly.type
_entity_poly.pdbx_seq_one_letter_code
_entity_poly.pdbx_strand_id
1 'polypeptide(L)'
;MKRKKSVWMRIPIFIVSGAILHIWGFFACIFALVQMILMLAGKKKEKELLRINAMFSSQIYIFFKYISFLSEKKPFPFGKKRR
;
A
#
# COMPACT_ATOMS: atom_id res chain seq x y z
N MET A 1 -10.51 -9.21 -28.31
CA MET A 1 -10.97 -9.90 -27.08
C MET A 1 -10.00 -9.82 -25.86
N LYS A 2 -9.17 -8.77 -25.71
CA LYS A 2 -8.16 -8.67 -24.63
C LYS A 2 -8.61 -7.93 -23.34
N ARG A 3 -9.64 -7.08 -23.39
CA ARG A 3 -10.08 -6.27 -22.22
C ARG A 3 -10.89 -7.06 -21.19
N LYS A 4 -11.80 -7.94 -21.63
CA LYS A 4 -12.70 -8.68 -20.73
C LYS A 4 -11.92 -9.55 -19.74
N LYS A 5 -10.90 -10.30 -20.18
CA LYS A 5 -10.06 -11.12 -19.28
C LYS A 5 -9.29 -10.31 -18.22
N SER A 6 -8.93 -9.05 -18.49
CA SER A 6 -8.24 -8.18 -17.51
C SER A 6 -9.14 -7.83 -16.33
N VAL A 7 -10.43 -7.55 -16.57
CA VAL A 7 -11.38 -7.12 -15.52
C VAL A 7 -11.62 -8.21 -14.48
N TRP A 8 -11.84 -9.45 -14.91
CA TRP A 8 -12.09 -10.57 -13.99
C TRP A 8 -10.86 -10.92 -13.14
N MET A 9 -9.64 -10.71 -13.65
CA MET A 9 -8.41 -10.88 -12.87
C MET A 9 -8.28 -9.87 -11.72
N ARG A 10 -9.00 -8.76 -11.75
CA ARG A 10 -8.93 -7.75 -10.69
C ARG A 10 -9.58 -8.22 -9.40
N ILE A 11 -10.57 -9.11 -9.45
CA ILE A 11 -11.27 -9.65 -8.28
C ILE A 11 -10.32 -10.42 -7.35
N PRO A 12 -9.59 -11.48 -7.80
CA PRO A 12 -8.66 -12.18 -6.93
C PRO A 12 -7.49 -11.29 -6.48
N ILE A 13 -7.04 -10.37 -7.34
CA ILE A 13 -5.98 -9.41 -6.98
C ILE A 13 -6.48 -8.44 -5.90
N PHE A 14 -7.72 -7.97 -5.99
CA PHE A 14 -8.35 -7.13 -4.98
C PHE A 14 -8.39 -7.82 -3.62
N ILE A 15 -8.83 -9.09 -3.59
CA ILE A 15 -8.95 -9.87 -2.36
C ILE A 15 -7.56 -10.07 -1.72
N VAL A 16 -6.60 -10.59 -2.49
CA VAL A 16 -5.27 -10.93 -1.94
C VAL A 16 -4.48 -9.67 -1.57
N SER A 17 -4.37 -8.69 -2.49
CA SER A 17 -3.64 -7.45 -2.21
C SER A 17 -4.34 -6.61 -1.16
N GLY A 18 -5.68 -6.59 -1.15
CA GLY A 18 -6.47 -5.89 -0.13
C GLY A 18 -6.25 -6.49 1.26
N ALA A 19 -6.29 -7.82 1.41
CA ALA A 19 -6.03 -8.48 2.69
C ALA A 19 -4.63 -8.19 3.23
N ILE A 20 -3.61 -8.29 2.36
CA ILE A 20 -2.21 -7.98 2.73
C ILE A 20 -2.08 -6.51 3.15
N LEU A 21 -2.65 -5.58 2.36
CA LEU A 21 -2.59 -4.14 2.68
C LEU A 21 -3.38 -3.79 3.94
N HIS A 22 -4.46 -4.50 4.24
CA HIS A 22 -5.23 -4.28 5.46
C HIS A 22 -4.40 -4.65 6.69
N ILE A 23 -3.78 -5.83 6.69
CA ILE A 23 -2.89 -6.27 7.77
C ILE A 23 -1.70 -5.31 7.88
N TRP A 24 -1.09 -4.93 6.75
CA TRP A 24 0.05 -4.02 6.78
C TRP A 24 -0.32 -2.59 7.20
N GLY A 25 -1.57 -2.18 6.94
CA GLY A 25 -2.13 -0.91 7.36
C GLY A 25 -2.28 -0.79 8.87
N PHE A 26 -2.57 -1.89 9.55
CA PHE A 26 -2.53 -1.92 11.01
C PHE A 26 -1.13 -1.57 11.55
N PHE A 27 -0.08 -2.18 10.99
CA PHE A 27 1.31 -1.85 11.37
C PHE A 27 1.69 -0.41 11.00
N ALA A 28 1.32 0.06 9.80
CA ALA A 28 1.58 1.44 9.37
C ALA A 28 0.89 2.47 10.29
N CYS A 29 -0.32 2.17 10.75
CA CYS A 29 -1.03 2.98 11.74
C CYS A 29 -0.25 3.03 13.06
N ILE A 30 0.21 1.88 13.57
CA ILE A 30 1.05 1.83 14.78
C ILE A 30 2.32 2.64 14.59
N PHE A 31 3.03 2.49 13.47
CA PHE A 31 4.25 3.25 13.20
C PHE A 31 4.00 4.75 13.08
N ALA A 32 2.87 5.17 12.51
CA ALA A 32 2.47 6.56 12.48
C ALA A 32 2.18 7.10 13.89
N LEU A 33 1.50 6.33 14.73
CA LEU A 33 1.24 6.70 16.13
C LEU A 33 2.53 6.80 16.94
N VAL A 34 3.45 5.84 16.79
CA VAL A 34 4.76 5.88 17.44
C VAL A 34 5.54 7.13 16.99
N GLN A 35 5.58 7.41 15.69
CA GLN A 35 6.23 8.60 15.16
C GLN A 35 5.60 9.88 15.74
N MET A 36 4.28 9.93 15.86
CA MET A 36 3.56 11.06 16.43
C MET A 36 3.93 11.28 17.91
N ILE A 37 3.96 10.20 18.70
CA ILE A 37 4.39 10.26 20.11
C ILE A 37 5.84 10.74 20.23
N LEU A 38 6.75 10.25 19.38
CA LEU A 38 8.14 10.70 19.36
C LEU A 38 8.24 12.21 19.07
N MET A 39 7.45 12.71 18.12
CA MET A 39 7.43 14.13 17.79
C MET A 39 6.85 14.99 18.92
N LEU A 40 5.80 14.53 19.60
CA LEU A 40 5.24 15.20 20.79
C LEU A 40 6.24 15.24 21.95
N ALA A 41 7.08 14.21 22.09
CA ALA A 41 8.17 14.17 23.05
C ALA A 41 9.40 15.02 22.66
N GLY A 42 9.31 15.83 21.59
CA GLY A 42 10.40 16.69 21.11
C GLY A 42 11.55 15.94 20.42
N LYS A 43 11.37 14.64 20.12
CA LYS A 43 12.40 13.85 19.43
C LYS A 43 12.37 14.13 17.92
N LYS A 44 13.52 13.92 17.28
CA LYS A 44 13.63 13.98 15.82
C LYS A 44 12.82 12.86 15.18
N LYS A 45 12.33 13.12 13.97
CA LYS A 45 11.65 12.14 13.13
C LYS A 45 12.57 10.93 12.89
N GLU A 46 12.08 9.73 13.20
CA GLU A 46 12.78 8.49 12.86
C GLU A 46 12.61 8.24 11.34
N LYS A 47 13.71 7.96 10.64
CA LYS A 47 13.75 7.88 9.16
C LYS A 47 13.19 6.56 8.63
N GLU A 48 13.45 5.45 9.30
CA GLU A 48 12.92 4.14 8.94
C GLU A 48 11.40 4.08 9.12
N LEU A 49 10.83 4.64 10.20
CA LEU A 49 9.38 4.72 10.39
C LEU A 49 8.71 5.53 9.27
N LEU A 50 9.31 6.67 8.88
CA LEU A 50 8.84 7.44 7.74
C LEU A 50 8.95 6.66 6.43
N ARG A 51 10.05 5.94 6.23
CA ARG A 51 10.29 5.14 5.02
C ARG A 51 9.28 4.01 4.88
N ILE A 52 8.97 3.30 5.97
CA ILE A 52 7.99 2.22 5.98
C ILE A 52 6.59 2.79 5.66
N ASN A 53 6.19 3.88 6.33
CA ASN A 53 4.90 4.52 6.07
C ASN A 53 4.79 5.09 4.65
N ALA A 54 5.88 5.62 4.10
CA ALA A 54 5.93 6.08 2.71
C ALA A 54 5.80 4.91 1.73
N MET A 55 6.47 3.78 1.98
CA MET A 55 6.35 2.57 1.18
C MET A 55 4.91 2.04 1.20
N PHE A 56 4.32 1.92 2.38
CA PHE A 56 2.93 1.49 2.55
C PHE A 56 1.94 2.40 1.82
N SER A 57 2.06 3.72 1.99
CA SER A 57 1.20 4.71 1.32
C SER A 57 1.30 4.60 -0.21
N SER A 58 2.51 4.37 -0.74
CA SER A 58 2.71 4.13 -2.17
C SER A 58 1.99 2.87 -2.66
N GLN A 59 2.03 1.78 -1.89
CA GLN A 59 1.34 0.54 -2.25
C GLN A 59 -0.18 0.70 -2.21
N ILE A 60 -0.72 1.38 -1.20
CA ILE A 60 -2.15 1.74 -1.15
C ILE A 60 -2.54 2.55 -2.39
N TYR A 61 -1.76 3.55 -2.77
CA TYR A 61 -2.05 4.38 -3.93
C TYR A 61 -2.09 3.56 -5.23
N ILE A 62 -1.13 2.64 -5.42
CA ILE A 62 -1.11 1.74 -6.59
C ILE A 62 -2.34 0.82 -6.57
N PHE A 63 -2.68 0.27 -5.41
CA PHE A 63 -3.86 -0.58 -5.24
C PHE A 63 -5.14 0.16 -5.64
N PHE A 64 -5.36 1.37 -5.12
CA PHE A 64 -6.53 2.18 -5.46
C PHE A 64 -6.62 2.49 -6.95
N LYS A 65 -5.50 2.85 -7.59
CA LYS A 65 -5.47 3.08 -9.05
C LYS A 65 -5.80 1.82 -9.84
N TYR A 66 -5.31 0.66 -9.38
CA TYR A 66 -5.63 -0.60 -10.02
C TYR A 66 -7.13 -0.89 -9.89
N ILE A 67 -7.69 -0.91 -8.69
CA ILE A 67 -9.08 -1.33 -8.49
C ILE A 67 -10.09 -0.34 -9.12
N SER A 68 -9.72 0.95 -9.20
CA SER A 68 -10.53 2.00 -9.82
C SER A 68 -10.35 2.11 -11.34
N PHE A 69 -9.68 1.14 -11.97
CA PHE A 69 -9.41 1.12 -13.42
C PHE A 69 -8.59 2.30 -13.96
N LEU A 70 -7.98 3.10 -13.06
CA LEU A 70 -7.05 4.19 -13.42
C LEU A 70 -5.67 3.67 -13.82
N SER A 71 -5.38 2.39 -13.58
CA SER A 71 -4.14 1.74 -14.01
C SER A 71 -4.29 0.24 -14.25
N GLU A 72 -3.46 -0.28 -15.17
CA GLU A 72 -3.24 -1.71 -15.39
C GLU A 72 -2.05 -2.25 -14.56
N LYS A 73 -1.34 -1.40 -13.81
CA LYS A 73 -0.24 -1.84 -12.93
C LYS A 73 -0.81 -2.58 -11.73
N LYS A 74 -0.47 -3.86 -11.61
CA LYS A 74 -0.91 -4.70 -10.49
C LYS A 74 -0.27 -4.25 -9.17
N PRO A 75 -1.01 -4.25 -8.06
CA PRO A 75 -0.47 -4.01 -6.73
C PRO A 75 0.38 -5.20 -6.24
N PHE A 76 1.19 -4.99 -5.20
CA PHE A 76 1.88 -6.07 -4.49
C PHE A 76 0.87 -7.14 -4.02
N PRO A 77 1.19 -8.45 -4.12
CA PRO A 77 2.47 -9.05 -4.53
C PRO A 77 2.63 -9.26 -6.04
N PHE A 78 1.63 -8.95 -6.85
CA PHE A 78 1.59 -9.29 -8.28
C PHE A 78 2.25 -8.25 -9.19
N GLY A 79 2.51 -7.04 -8.68
CA GLY A 79 3.23 -5.99 -9.37
C GLY A 79 4.74 -6.12 -9.28
N LYS A 80 5.46 -5.70 -10.32
CA LYS A 80 6.91 -5.48 -10.20
C LYS A 80 7.16 -4.37 -9.17
N LYS A 81 8.01 -4.63 -8.16
CA LYS A 81 8.56 -3.60 -7.27
C LYS A 81 9.08 -2.46 -8.14
N ARG A 82 8.56 -1.24 -7.96
CA ARG A 82 9.27 -0.04 -8.42
C ARG A 82 10.52 0.04 -7.55
N ARG A 83 11.68 -0.31 -8.14
CA ARG A 83 12.99 0.16 -7.67
C ARG A 83 13.03 1.67 -7.82
#